data_AF-A0A918K9M0-F1
#
_entry.id   AF-A0A918K9M0-F1
#
_cell.length_a   1.000
_cell.length_b   1.000
_cell.length_c   1.000
_cell.angle_alpha   90.00
_cell.angle_beta   90.00
_cell.angle_gamma   90.00
#
_symmetry.space_group_name_H-M   'P 1'
#
loop_
_entity.id
_entity.type
_entity.pdbx_description
1 polymer ?
#
loop_
_entity_poly.entity_id
_entity_poly.type
_entity_poly.pdbx_seq_one_letter_code
_entity_poly.pdbx_strand_id
1 'polypeptide(L)'
;MISLIRTLTPALLGRLLVVVAALVVLPWQTAAPAAAAAPPIAFQLPFTCGQQWRLDSWAHAPALDMVREPNQAGTEGAPVLAPASGTVRQSFYHSNAGNVIQINHGQRYFTTYLHLQSREVSVGQTVQRGQLIGRVGRTGPTSNDHPHLHFELAYDADNNGSATWGNSTSERIRPWFNGVEYGQANGRTWRNVTSNNCGGTPPPTCSGVNLDFTAYPLIQQGSNSSLVKAAQCRLIAAGHNPGEPDGDFGPNTASATTAFQSARGLTADGDIGPRTWTALLSYGSTPALQNGSTGADVSRLQRALTAALGRTVGIDGDFGPNTEQAVRDYQTTRGLGVDGDVGPQTWTALQAGR
;
A
#
# COMPACT_ATOMS: atom_id res chain seq x y z
N MET A 1 34.55 -8.40 106.65
CA MET A 1 33.12 -8.61 106.40
C MET A 1 32.97 -9.26 105.03
N ILE A 2 32.13 -10.30 104.97
CA ILE A 2 31.60 -10.99 103.79
C ILE A 2 32.54 -12.02 103.13
N SER A 3 32.21 -13.30 103.35
CA SER A 3 32.70 -14.52 102.70
C SER A 3 31.44 -15.40 102.48
N LEU A 4 30.95 -15.54 101.24
CA LEU A 4 31.28 -16.56 100.22
C LEU A 4 30.42 -17.84 100.37
N ILE A 5 29.91 -18.32 99.21
CA ILE A 5 29.85 -19.73 98.74
C ILE A 5 28.48 -20.40 98.47
N ARG A 6 28.31 -20.72 97.16
CA ARG A 6 27.77 -21.92 96.45
C ARG A 6 26.26 -22.20 96.40
N THR A 7 25.64 -22.11 95.22
CA THR A 7 25.55 -23.01 94.02
C THR A 7 24.52 -24.14 94.14
N LEU A 8 23.55 -24.13 93.22
CA LEU A 8 22.84 -25.29 92.68
C LEU A 8 22.54 -25.03 91.19
N THR A 9 22.91 -25.98 90.33
CA THR A 9 22.57 -26.13 88.90
C THR A 9 21.09 -26.52 88.73
N PRO A 10 20.41 -26.30 87.57
CA PRO A 10 20.52 -27.28 86.46
C PRO A 10 20.22 -26.78 85.02
N ALA A 11 20.52 -27.70 84.09
CA ALA A 11 19.81 -28.04 82.85
C ALA A 11 20.09 -27.26 81.54
N LEU A 12 20.80 -27.97 80.66
CA LEU A 12 20.84 -27.79 79.21
C LEU A 12 19.46 -27.99 78.57
N LEU A 13 19.14 -27.15 77.58
CA LEU A 13 18.29 -27.52 76.44
C LEU A 13 18.98 -27.04 75.16
N GLY A 14 19.45 -28.01 74.38
CA GLY A 14 19.97 -27.78 73.03
C GLY A 14 18.85 -27.42 72.07
N ARG A 15 19.00 -26.32 71.35
CA ARG A 15 18.22 -26.00 70.15
C ARG A 15 19.11 -26.19 68.93
N LEU A 16 18.80 -27.23 68.16
CA LEU A 16 19.37 -27.48 66.84
C LEU A 16 18.78 -26.44 65.86
N LEU A 17 19.61 -25.54 65.34
CA LEU A 17 19.25 -24.56 64.31
C LEU A 17 19.47 -25.22 62.95
N VAL A 18 18.40 -25.65 62.28
CA VAL A 18 18.45 -26.09 60.88
C VAL A 18 18.43 -24.84 60.00
N VAL A 19 19.58 -24.51 59.39
CA VAL A 19 19.69 -23.47 58.37
C VAL A 19 19.30 -24.10 57.03
N VAL A 20 18.07 -23.86 56.57
CA VAL A 20 17.66 -24.16 55.19
C VAL A 20 18.14 -23.03 54.30
N ALA A 21 19.22 -23.27 53.54
CA ALA A 21 19.66 -22.34 52.51
C ALA A 21 18.67 -22.41 51.32
N ALA A 22 17.79 -21.42 51.23
CA ALA A 22 16.92 -21.25 50.06
C ALA A 22 17.76 -20.78 48.86
N LEU A 23 18.04 -21.69 47.93
CA LEU A 23 18.56 -21.36 46.60
C LEU A 23 17.49 -20.55 45.84
N VAL A 24 17.67 -19.24 45.77
CA VAL A 24 16.86 -18.36 44.92
C VAL A 24 17.31 -18.57 43.48
N VAL A 25 16.60 -19.42 42.75
CA VAL A 25 16.72 -19.52 41.29
C VAL A 25 15.99 -18.33 40.68
N LEU A 26 16.75 -17.27 40.34
CA LEU A 26 16.21 -16.16 39.57
C LEU A 26 15.92 -16.64 38.15
N PRO A 27 14.66 -16.62 37.67
CA PRO A 27 14.39 -16.92 36.28
C PRO A 27 15.06 -15.86 35.42
N TRP A 28 15.86 -16.32 34.46
CA TRP A 28 16.40 -15.47 33.41
C TRP A 28 15.20 -14.98 32.59
N GLN A 29 14.73 -13.77 32.87
CA GLN A 29 13.76 -13.11 32.00
C GLN A 29 14.51 -12.74 30.73
N THR A 30 14.31 -13.54 29.67
CA THR A 30 14.65 -13.08 28.33
C THR A 30 13.80 -11.85 28.06
N ALA A 31 14.41 -10.67 28.01
CA ALA A 31 13.73 -9.46 27.56
C ALA A 31 13.06 -9.77 26.22
N ALA A 32 11.75 -9.52 26.13
CA ALA A 32 11.04 -9.62 24.86
C ALA A 32 11.80 -8.76 23.84
N PRO A 33 12.02 -9.26 22.60
CA PRO A 33 12.66 -8.45 21.58
C PRO A 33 11.86 -7.14 21.44
N ALA A 34 12.56 -6.01 21.56
CA ALA A 34 11.96 -4.70 21.29
C ALA A 34 11.29 -4.77 19.92
N ALA A 35 9.98 -4.54 19.87
CA ALA A 35 9.24 -4.51 18.61
C ALA A 35 9.96 -3.53 17.67
N ALA A 36 10.46 -4.03 16.55
CA ALA A 36 11.07 -3.18 15.53
C ALA A 36 10.06 -2.08 15.16
N ALA A 37 10.50 -0.83 15.17
CA ALA A 37 9.66 0.30 14.77
C ALA A 37 9.09 0.04 13.37
N ALA A 38 7.80 0.30 13.18
CA ALA A 38 7.18 0.17 11.86
C ALA A 38 7.93 1.03 10.84
N PRO A 39 8.14 0.55 9.60
CA PRO A 39 8.80 1.35 8.57
C PRO A 39 7.98 2.62 8.29
N PRO A 40 8.65 3.75 7.98
CA PRO A 40 7.98 5.02 7.72
C PRO A 40 7.00 4.87 6.55
N ILE A 41 5.88 5.61 6.62
CA ILE A 41 4.82 5.54 5.60
C ILE A 41 5.39 5.94 4.24
N ALA A 42 5.18 5.08 3.23
CA ALA A 42 5.59 5.33 1.86
C ALA A 42 4.59 6.27 1.15
N PHE A 43 4.64 7.55 1.50
CA PHE A 43 3.82 8.58 0.88
C PHE A 43 4.11 8.72 -0.62
N GLN A 44 3.04 8.97 -1.37
CA GLN A 44 3.07 9.29 -2.79
C GLN A 44 2.66 10.74 -3.03
N LEU A 45 3.11 11.33 -4.14
CA LEU A 45 2.70 12.69 -4.49
C LEU A 45 1.17 12.74 -4.67
N PRO A 46 0.41 13.71 -4.13
CA PRO A 46 -1.05 13.60 -3.99
C PRO A 46 -1.83 13.90 -5.29
N PHE A 47 -1.35 13.43 -6.44
CA PHE A 47 -1.94 13.68 -7.77
C PHE A 47 -2.06 12.41 -8.60
N THR A 48 -2.82 12.45 -9.68
CA THR A 48 -2.97 11.31 -10.59
C THR A 48 -1.63 10.76 -11.06
N CYS A 49 -1.49 9.43 -11.05
CA CYS A 49 -0.33 8.69 -11.56
C CYS A 49 0.21 9.26 -12.89
N GLY A 50 1.53 9.30 -13.02
CA GLY A 50 2.22 9.75 -14.23
C GLY A 50 2.17 11.26 -14.46
N GLN A 51 1.33 12.00 -13.74
CA GLN A 51 1.36 13.46 -13.81
C GLN A 51 2.65 14.00 -13.20
N GLN A 52 3.14 15.07 -13.81
CA GLN A 52 4.31 15.79 -13.34
C GLN A 52 3.89 17.13 -12.75
N TRP A 53 4.50 17.46 -11.61
CA TRP A 53 4.19 18.65 -10.85
C TRP A 53 5.46 19.38 -10.44
N ARG A 54 5.32 20.69 -10.32
CA ARG A 54 6.31 21.57 -9.73
C ARG A 54 5.97 21.74 -8.26
N LEU A 55 6.95 21.57 -7.40
CA LEU A 55 6.85 21.75 -5.96
C LEU A 55 7.71 22.96 -5.59
N ASP A 56 7.14 23.93 -4.88
CA ASP A 56 7.82 25.15 -4.47
C ASP A 56 7.69 25.33 -2.94
N SER A 57 8.78 25.66 -2.25
CA SER A 57 8.75 25.90 -0.79
C SER A 57 8.63 27.36 -0.38
N TRP A 58 8.83 28.29 -1.33
CA TRP A 58 8.74 29.74 -1.15
C TRP A 58 9.29 30.24 0.20
N ALA A 59 8.47 30.89 1.02
CA ALA A 59 8.89 31.41 2.33
C ALA A 59 8.40 30.55 3.50
N HIS A 60 7.84 29.36 3.22
CA HIS A 60 7.08 28.55 4.17
C HIS A 60 7.48 27.07 4.18
N ALA A 61 8.75 26.77 3.96
CA ALA A 61 9.28 25.43 4.22
C ALA A 61 8.96 24.98 5.66
N PRO A 62 8.64 23.69 5.90
CA PRO A 62 8.73 22.59 4.96
C PRO A 62 7.48 22.34 4.10
N ALA A 63 6.47 23.22 4.12
CA ALA A 63 5.29 23.04 3.27
C ALA A 63 5.63 23.32 1.81
N LEU A 64 4.75 22.85 0.94
CA LEU A 64 4.95 22.87 -0.49
C LEU A 64 3.70 23.44 -1.18
N ASP A 65 3.92 24.37 -2.09
CA ASP A 65 2.93 24.79 -3.07
C ASP A 65 3.17 23.99 -4.34
N MET A 66 2.12 23.33 -4.83
CA MET A 66 2.22 22.42 -5.96
C MET A 66 1.35 22.88 -7.12
N VAL A 67 1.97 22.97 -8.30
CA VAL A 67 1.29 23.32 -9.57
C VAL A 67 1.67 22.34 -10.67
N ARG A 68 0.79 22.18 -11.67
CA ARG A 68 0.96 21.18 -12.72
C ARG A 68 2.06 21.58 -13.71
N GLU A 69 2.94 20.66 -14.08
CA GLU A 69 3.92 20.92 -15.16
C GLU A 69 3.28 20.67 -16.55
N PRO A 70 3.83 21.25 -17.63
CA PRO A 70 5.02 22.09 -17.70
C PRO A 70 4.78 23.60 -17.50
N ASN A 71 3.51 24.03 -17.50
CA ASN A 71 3.14 25.44 -17.63
C ASN A 71 1.96 25.82 -16.72
N GLN A 72 1.67 25.01 -15.70
CA GLN A 72 0.58 25.21 -14.73
C GLN A 72 -0.82 25.03 -15.34
N ALA A 73 -0.93 24.72 -16.62
CA ALA A 73 -2.20 24.43 -17.26
C ALA A 73 -2.83 23.15 -16.67
N GLY A 74 -4.10 23.27 -16.28
CA GLY A 74 -4.84 22.20 -15.61
C GLY A 74 -4.49 22.03 -14.14
N THR A 75 -3.89 23.03 -13.49
CA THR A 75 -3.70 23.03 -12.03
C THR A 75 -5.04 23.17 -11.31
N GLU A 76 -5.85 24.17 -11.65
CA GLU A 76 -7.18 24.32 -11.06
C GLU A 76 -8.10 23.15 -11.41
N GLY A 77 -8.84 22.67 -10.43
CA GLY A 77 -9.76 21.54 -10.57
C GLY A 77 -9.09 20.18 -10.67
N ALA A 78 -7.75 20.13 -10.70
CA ALA A 78 -6.99 18.89 -10.74
C ALA A 78 -7.36 17.99 -9.55
N PRO A 79 -7.51 16.67 -9.76
CA PRO A 79 -7.73 15.73 -8.67
C PRO A 79 -6.61 15.79 -7.62
N VAL A 80 -6.99 15.96 -6.36
CA VAL A 80 -6.12 15.73 -5.20
C VAL A 80 -6.45 14.37 -4.64
N LEU A 81 -5.43 13.51 -4.56
CA LEU A 81 -5.56 12.13 -4.13
C LEU A 81 -4.86 11.92 -2.78
N ALA A 82 -5.39 11.02 -1.95
CA ALA A 82 -4.73 10.67 -0.69
C ALA A 82 -3.31 10.08 -0.96
N PRO A 83 -2.25 10.57 -0.31
CA PRO A 83 -0.87 10.12 -0.54
C PRO A 83 -0.53 8.81 0.17
N ALA A 84 -1.35 8.45 1.17
CA ALA A 84 -1.35 7.19 1.90
C ALA A 84 -2.78 6.92 2.41
N SER A 85 -3.09 5.69 2.84
CA SER A 85 -4.36 5.39 3.51
C SER A 85 -4.44 6.10 4.86
N GLY A 86 -5.65 6.41 5.33
CA GLY A 86 -5.85 7.09 6.60
C GLY A 86 -7.31 7.36 6.92
N THR A 87 -7.55 8.18 7.94
CA THR A 87 -8.88 8.64 8.36
C THR A 87 -8.92 10.16 8.32
N VAL A 88 -9.94 10.72 7.68
CA VAL A 88 -10.15 12.17 7.59
C VAL A 88 -10.45 12.73 8.97
N ARG A 89 -9.59 13.64 9.45
CA ARG A 89 -9.73 14.30 10.75
C ARG A 89 -10.39 15.66 10.64
N GLN A 90 -10.14 16.37 9.55
CA GLN A 90 -10.76 17.67 9.29
C GLN A 90 -11.22 17.74 7.83
N SER A 91 -12.39 18.29 7.59
CA SER A 91 -12.91 18.65 6.26
C SER A 91 -13.88 19.81 6.43
N PHE A 92 -13.41 21.04 6.23
CA PHE A 92 -14.19 22.24 6.51
C PHE A 92 -13.73 23.43 5.65
N TYR A 93 -14.47 24.54 5.72
CA TYR A 93 -14.06 25.80 5.11
C TYR A 93 -13.46 26.74 6.18
N HIS A 94 -12.25 27.22 5.94
CA HIS A 94 -11.54 28.18 6.77
C HIS A 94 -11.54 29.57 6.08
N SER A 95 -11.78 30.64 6.83
CA SER A 95 -11.90 32.00 6.28
C SER A 95 -10.68 32.48 5.48
N ASN A 96 -9.46 32.19 5.97
CA ASN A 96 -8.21 32.55 5.28
C ASN A 96 -7.70 31.48 4.29
N ALA A 97 -7.68 30.20 4.68
CA ALA A 97 -7.09 29.10 3.92
C ALA A 97 -8.05 28.45 2.89
N GLY A 98 -9.33 28.81 2.90
CA GLY A 98 -10.33 28.23 2.01
C GLY A 98 -10.78 26.84 2.45
N ASN A 99 -11.10 25.97 1.51
CA ASN A 99 -11.43 24.58 1.82
C ASN A 99 -10.19 23.81 2.28
N VAL A 100 -10.30 23.17 3.44
CA VAL A 100 -9.22 22.44 4.09
C VAL A 100 -9.62 20.99 4.33
N ILE A 101 -8.67 20.08 4.10
CA ILE A 101 -8.75 18.68 4.52
C ILE A 101 -7.51 18.35 5.36
N GLN A 102 -7.69 17.55 6.42
CA GLN A 102 -6.59 16.91 7.14
C GLN A 102 -6.86 15.42 7.28
N ILE A 103 -5.85 14.57 7.03
CA ILE A 103 -5.94 13.11 7.13
C ILE A 103 -4.90 12.61 8.14
N ASN A 104 -5.33 11.76 9.07
CA ASN A 104 -4.45 10.99 9.94
C ASN A 104 -4.12 9.65 9.29
N HIS A 105 -2.85 9.36 9.06
CA HIS A 105 -2.38 8.16 8.36
C HIS A 105 -1.95 7.01 9.31
N GLY A 106 -2.20 7.17 10.60
CA GLY A 106 -1.61 6.32 11.63
C GLY A 106 -0.13 6.65 11.84
N GLN A 107 0.52 5.92 12.77
CA GLN A 107 1.93 6.14 13.13
C GLN A 107 2.27 7.62 13.45
N ARG A 108 1.28 8.37 13.96
CA ARG A 108 1.38 9.81 14.32
C ARG A 108 1.60 10.75 13.12
N TYR A 109 1.42 10.30 11.88
CA TYR A 109 1.56 11.14 10.69
C TYR A 109 0.23 11.72 10.22
N PHE A 110 0.27 12.99 9.82
CA PHE A 110 -0.87 13.74 9.31
C PHE A 110 -0.51 14.49 8.03
N THR A 111 -1.45 14.56 7.09
CA THR A 111 -1.33 15.43 5.91
C THR A 111 -2.43 16.47 5.88
N THR A 112 -2.11 17.69 5.48
CA THR A 112 -3.05 18.81 5.39
C THR A 112 -3.02 19.42 3.99
N TYR A 113 -4.20 19.74 3.46
CA TYR A 113 -4.44 20.25 2.10
C TYR A 113 -5.26 21.53 2.18
N LEU A 114 -4.74 22.62 1.62
CA LEU A 114 -5.37 23.95 1.65
C LEU A 114 -5.77 24.41 0.25
N HIS A 115 -6.53 25.51 0.20
CA HIS A 115 -6.95 26.19 -1.04
C HIS A 115 -7.86 25.39 -1.96
N LEU A 116 -8.39 24.25 -1.52
CA LEU A 116 -9.11 23.33 -2.39
C LEU A 116 -10.34 23.97 -3.05
N GLN A 117 -10.63 23.61 -4.29
CA GLN A 117 -11.87 24.02 -4.96
C GLN A 117 -13.07 23.29 -4.32
N SER A 118 -12.93 21.99 -4.10
CA SER A 118 -13.94 21.13 -3.48
C SER A 118 -13.29 20.14 -2.51
N ARG A 119 -14.09 19.67 -1.55
CA ARG A 119 -13.75 18.59 -0.61
C ARG A 119 -14.65 17.42 -0.93
N GLU A 120 -14.07 16.28 -1.29
CA GLU A 120 -14.79 15.08 -1.71
C GLU A 120 -14.92 14.05 -0.57
N VAL A 121 -14.49 14.42 0.64
CA VAL A 121 -14.49 13.56 1.82
C VAL A 121 -14.97 14.28 3.07
N SER A 122 -15.54 13.50 3.99
CA SER A 122 -16.09 13.98 5.27
C SER A 122 -15.27 13.53 6.47
N VAL A 123 -15.37 14.25 7.59
CA VAL A 123 -14.71 13.87 8.86
C VAL A 123 -15.13 12.46 9.27
N GLY A 124 -14.16 11.64 9.70
CA GLY A 124 -14.36 10.25 10.10
C GLY A 124 -14.28 9.25 8.95
N GLN A 125 -14.34 9.70 7.69
CA GLN A 125 -14.21 8.83 6.53
C GLN A 125 -12.81 8.21 6.47
N THR A 126 -12.74 6.90 6.25
CA THR A 126 -11.49 6.23 5.89
C THR A 126 -11.21 6.43 4.41
N VAL A 127 -9.96 6.70 4.08
CA VAL A 127 -9.49 6.90 2.72
C VAL A 127 -8.35 5.95 2.42
N GLN A 128 -8.27 5.54 1.17
CA GLN A 128 -7.21 4.69 0.65
C GLN A 128 -6.22 5.57 -0.14
N ARG A 129 -4.94 5.20 -0.22
CA ARG A 129 -3.99 5.95 -1.07
C ARG A 129 -4.55 6.02 -2.50
N GLY A 130 -4.41 7.16 -3.15
CA GLY A 130 -4.91 7.43 -4.49
C GLY A 130 -6.42 7.62 -4.59
N GLN A 131 -7.17 7.49 -3.49
CA GLN A 131 -8.57 7.90 -3.45
C GLN A 131 -8.68 9.41 -3.64
N LEU A 132 -9.63 9.86 -4.46
CA LEU A 132 -9.97 11.27 -4.60
C LEU A 132 -10.43 11.84 -3.26
N ILE A 133 -9.76 12.89 -2.80
CA ILE A 133 -10.11 13.58 -1.55
C ILE A 133 -10.58 15.01 -1.77
N GLY A 134 -10.19 15.63 -2.90
CA GLY A 134 -10.50 17.02 -3.18
C GLY A 134 -10.11 17.39 -4.60
N ARG A 135 -10.30 18.66 -4.93
CA ARG A 135 -9.79 19.26 -6.16
C ARG A 135 -8.94 20.47 -5.83
N VAL A 136 -7.82 20.63 -6.54
CA VAL A 136 -6.96 21.79 -6.42
C VAL A 136 -7.76 23.04 -6.73
N GLY A 137 -7.56 24.10 -5.96
CA GLY A 137 -8.27 25.35 -6.18
C GLY A 137 -7.45 26.55 -5.76
N ARG A 138 -8.18 27.62 -5.51
CA ARG A 138 -7.70 28.93 -5.07
C ARG A 138 -8.62 29.53 -4.00
N THR A 139 -9.28 28.67 -3.22
CA THR A 139 -10.21 29.18 -2.20
C THR A 139 -9.42 29.77 -1.03
N GLY A 140 -10.00 30.79 -0.40
CA GLY A 140 -9.36 31.49 0.71
C GLY A 140 -8.39 32.60 0.26
N PRO A 141 -8.37 33.76 0.95
CA PRO A 141 -7.48 34.88 0.66
C PRO A 141 -5.99 34.53 0.55
N THR A 142 -5.48 33.58 1.35
CA THR A 142 -4.04 33.28 1.34
C THR A 142 -3.59 32.47 0.11
N SER A 143 -4.54 32.04 -0.75
CA SER A 143 -4.22 31.48 -2.06
C SER A 143 -3.71 32.53 -3.06
N ASN A 144 -3.89 33.82 -2.76
CA ASN A 144 -3.59 34.94 -3.65
C ASN A 144 -4.29 34.84 -5.02
N ASP A 145 -5.49 34.25 -5.08
CA ASP A 145 -6.26 33.99 -6.31
C ASP A 145 -5.48 33.20 -7.37
N HIS A 146 -4.49 32.42 -6.95
CA HIS A 146 -3.67 31.60 -7.82
C HIS A 146 -3.92 30.11 -7.52
N PRO A 147 -4.34 29.29 -8.50
CA PRO A 147 -4.57 27.87 -8.28
C PRO A 147 -3.28 27.12 -7.94
N HIS A 148 -3.24 26.51 -6.75
CA HIS A 148 -2.19 25.60 -6.32
C HIS A 148 -2.70 24.72 -5.18
N LEU A 149 -2.05 23.58 -4.97
CA LEU A 149 -2.23 22.82 -3.74
C LEU A 149 -1.16 23.24 -2.73
N HIS A 150 -1.55 23.83 -1.61
CA HIS A 150 -0.67 23.95 -0.45
C HIS A 150 -0.77 22.65 0.37
N PHE A 151 0.36 21.98 0.54
CA PHE A 151 0.49 20.66 1.16
C PHE A 151 1.43 20.69 2.36
N GLU A 152 0.98 20.10 3.46
CA GLU A 152 1.79 19.93 4.68
C GLU A 152 1.83 18.46 5.11
N LEU A 153 3.01 18.01 5.55
CA LEU A 153 3.16 16.78 6.30
C LEU A 153 3.52 17.14 7.75
N ALA A 154 2.86 16.50 8.71
CA ALA A 154 3.10 16.71 10.12
C ALA A 154 3.28 15.37 10.86
N TYR A 155 4.02 15.42 11.96
CA TYR A 155 4.17 14.33 12.92
C TYR A 155 3.74 14.84 14.29
N ASP A 156 2.70 14.23 14.85
CA ASP A 156 2.15 14.53 16.18
C ASP A 156 3.20 14.16 17.23
N ALA A 157 4.09 15.09 17.60
CA ALA A 157 5.29 14.84 18.39
C ALA A 157 5.01 14.78 19.90
N ASP A 158 3.93 15.41 20.36
CA ASP A 158 3.47 15.39 21.75
C ASP A 158 2.46 14.25 22.04
N ASN A 159 2.05 13.52 21.01
CA ASN A 159 1.16 12.36 21.07
C ASN A 159 -0.25 12.71 21.58
N ASN A 160 -0.73 13.91 21.26
CA ASN A 160 -2.05 14.39 21.67
C ASN A 160 -3.18 13.92 20.74
N GLY A 161 -2.87 13.23 19.64
CA GLY A 161 -3.83 12.69 18.67
C GLY A 161 -4.30 13.68 17.61
N SER A 162 -3.59 14.81 17.47
CA SER A 162 -3.84 15.88 16.51
C SER A 162 -2.52 16.43 15.94
N ALA A 163 -2.61 17.18 14.84
CA ALA A 163 -1.46 17.88 14.29
C ALA A 163 -1.84 19.31 13.90
N THR A 164 -1.04 20.26 14.35
CA THR A 164 -1.12 21.67 13.95
C THR A 164 -0.70 21.86 12.49
N TRP A 165 -1.28 22.86 11.84
CA TRP A 165 -1.03 23.18 10.44
C TRP A 165 -1.06 24.70 10.20
N GLY A 166 -0.59 25.15 9.04
CA GLY A 166 -0.45 26.57 8.71
C GLY A 166 0.79 27.19 9.35
N ASN A 167 0.62 28.29 10.09
CA ASN A 167 1.76 29.06 10.64
C ASN A 167 2.47 28.41 11.84
N SER A 168 1.93 27.29 12.38
CA SER A 168 2.57 26.55 13.47
C SER A 168 3.66 25.63 12.92
N THR A 169 4.90 25.78 13.37
CA THR A 169 6.04 24.96 12.91
C THR A 169 6.39 23.82 13.86
N SER A 170 5.69 23.64 14.98
CA SER A 170 6.11 22.68 16.02
C SER A 170 6.01 21.21 15.58
N GLU A 171 5.09 20.90 14.68
CA GLU A 171 4.81 19.52 14.24
C GLU A 171 4.97 19.30 12.74
N ARG A 172 5.12 20.38 11.97
CA ARG A 172 5.35 20.31 10.51
C ARG A 172 6.74 19.75 10.25
N ILE A 173 6.78 18.70 9.44
CA ILE A 173 8.03 18.04 9.03
C ILE A 173 8.18 18.09 7.51
N ARG A 174 9.36 17.71 7.04
CA ARG A 174 9.68 17.64 5.61
C ARG A 174 8.84 16.55 4.92
N PRO A 175 8.08 16.89 3.87
CA PRO A 175 7.43 15.89 3.04
C PRO A 175 8.45 15.00 2.36
N TRP A 176 8.14 13.71 2.23
CA TRP A 176 8.85 12.83 1.31
C TRP A 176 7.86 12.10 0.41
N PHE A 177 8.26 11.92 -0.84
CA PHE A 177 7.50 11.16 -1.83
C PHE A 177 8.47 10.25 -2.57
N ASN A 178 8.09 8.99 -2.79
CA ASN A 178 8.96 8.03 -3.47
C ASN A 178 10.37 7.89 -2.82
N GLY A 179 10.47 8.06 -1.51
CA GLY A 179 11.75 8.04 -0.79
C GLY A 179 12.62 9.29 -0.97
N VAL A 180 12.15 10.31 -1.68
CA VAL A 180 12.85 11.61 -1.84
C VAL A 180 12.21 12.64 -0.92
N GLU A 181 13.03 13.32 -0.14
CA GLU A 181 12.62 14.39 0.78
C GLU A 181 12.58 15.76 0.06
N TYR A 182 11.63 16.61 0.45
CA TYR A 182 11.40 17.95 -0.09
C TYR A 182 11.21 18.97 1.04
N GLY A 183 11.29 20.26 0.71
CA GLY A 183 11.08 21.34 1.70
C GLY A 183 12.24 21.53 2.68
N GLN A 184 13.47 21.19 2.29
CA GLN A 184 14.65 21.32 3.16
C GLN A 184 14.99 22.78 3.51
N ALA A 185 14.59 23.74 2.67
CA ALA A 185 14.79 25.18 2.87
C ALA A 185 13.76 25.99 2.06
N ASN A 186 13.60 27.26 2.44
CA ASN A 186 12.87 28.26 1.67
C ASN A 186 13.51 28.51 0.29
N GLY A 187 12.70 28.99 -0.66
CA GLY A 187 13.15 29.41 -1.99
C GLY A 187 13.63 28.27 -2.87
N ARG A 188 13.13 27.05 -2.65
CA ARG A 188 13.47 25.87 -3.44
C ARG A 188 12.32 25.51 -4.37
N THR A 189 12.68 25.06 -5.57
CA THR A 189 11.77 24.57 -6.59
C THR A 189 12.26 23.20 -7.08
N TRP A 190 11.36 22.23 -7.15
CA TRP A 190 11.58 20.93 -7.76
C TRP A 190 10.63 20.79 -8.94
N ARG A 191 11.17 20.51 -10.13
CA ARG A 191 10.41 20.41 -11.37
C ARG A 191 10.23 18.97 -11.80
N ASN A 192 9.18 18.74 -12.59
CA ASN A 192 8.86 17.45 -13.20
C ASN A 192 8.78 16.29 -12.18
N VAL A 193 8.37 16.58 -10.95
CA VAL A 193 8.21 15.55 -9.92
C VAL A 193 7.02 14.69 -10.32
N THR A 194 7.30 13.42 -10.61
CA THR A 194 6.29 12.49 -11.12
C THR A 194 5.51 11.90 -9.96
N SER A 195 4.18 11.98 -10.04
CA SER A 195 3.32 11.24 -9.14
C SER A 195 3.32 9.76 -9.49
N ASN A 196 3.70 8.92 -8.53
CA ASN A 196 3.46 7.47 -8.58
C ASN A 196 2.26 7.09 -7.71
N ASN A 197 1.36 8.04 -7.44
CA ASN A 197 0.13 7.81 -6.69
C ASN A 197 -0.95 7.20 -7.58
N CYS A 198 -0.71 5.97 -7.98
CA CYS A 198 -1.53 5.24 -8.94
C CYS A 198 -2.73 4.56 -8.29
N GLY A 199 -3.21 5.07 -7.14
CA GLY A 199 -3.96 4.23 -6.22
C GLY A 199 -2.98 3.42 -5.38
N GLY A 200 -3.01 3.61 -4.07
CA GLY A 200 -2.74 2.53 -3.14
C GLY A 200 -3.99 2.30 -2.31
N THR A 201 -4.96 1.69 -2.93
CA THR A 201 -5.38 0.42 -2.35
C THR A 201 -4.60 -0.66 -3.10
N PRO A 202 -4.61 -1.93 -2.67
CA PRO A 202 -4.53 -2.98 -3.66
C PRO A 202 -5.47 -2.60 -4.84
N PRO A 203 -5.32 -3.20 -6.02
CA PRO A 203 -6.43 -3.25 -6.98
C PRO A 203 -7.74 -3.44 -6.21
N PRO A 204 -8.93 -2.90 -6.63
CA PRO A 204 -10.19 -3.19 -5.95
C PRO A 204 -10.08 -4.63 -5.54
N THR A 205 -9.98 -4.87 -4.22
CA THR A 205 -9.67 -6.24 -3.84
C THR A 205 -10.78 -6.98 -4.52
N CYS A 206 -10.44 -8.07 -5.19
CA CYS A 206 -11.45 -8.98 -5.65
C CYS A 206 -12.18 -9.57 -4.41
N SER A 207 -12.31 -8.84 -3.29
CA SER A 207 -13.18 -9.02 -2.15
C SER A 207 -14.57 -9.30 -2.66
N GLY A 208 -14.93 -10.57 -2.61
CA GLY A 208 -16.19 -11.09 -3.10
C GLY A 208 -16.23 -11.36 -4.62
N VAL A 209 -15.18 -11.00 -5.38
CA VAL A 209 -15.02 -11.42 -6.77
C VAL A 209 -14.25 -12.73 -6.79
N ASN A 210 -14.92 -13.80 -7.20
CA ASN A 210 -14.26 -15.06 -7.41
C ASN A 210 -13.20 -14.91 -8.52
N LEU A 211 -11.96 -15.31 -8.23
CA LEU A 211 -10.89 -15.42 -9.22
C LEU A 211 -10.57 -16.87 -9.55
N ASP A 212 -11.13 -17.83 -8.81
CA ASP A 212 -10.82 -19.24 -8.89
C ASP A 212 -11.83 -19.95 -9.78
N PHE A 213 -11.46 -20.07 -11.05
CA PHE A 213 -12.24 -20.77 -12.07
C PHE A 213 -11.51 -22.02 -12.53
N THR A 214 -12.29 -23.04 -12.91
CA THR A 214 -11.77 -24.27 -13.51
C THR A 214 -11.24 -24.05 -14.92
N ALA A 215 -11.66 -22.98 -15.59
CA ALA A 215 -11.17 -22.58 -16.91
C ALA A 215 -11.27 -21.07 -17.11
N TYR A 216 -10.42 -20.55 -18.01
CA TYR A 216 -10.40 -19.15 -18.43
C TYR A 216 -10.61 -19.06 -19.96
N PRO A 217 -11.86 -19.23 -20.45
CA PRO A 217 -12.17 -19.20 -21.87
C PRO A 217 -12.04 -17.79 -22.45
N LEU A 218 -12.14 -17.68 -23.77
CA LEU A 218 -12.30 -16.40 -24.47
C LEU A 218 -13.51 -15.64 -23.90
N ILE A 219 -13.28 -14.41 -23.46
CA ILE A 219 -14.33 -13.43 -23.20
C ILE A 219 -14.05 -12.17 -24.04
N GLN A 220 -15.11 -11.60 -24.58
CA GLN A 220 -15.08 -10.49 -25.53
C GLN A 220 -16.31 -9.58 -25.34
N GLN A 221 -16.38 -8.48 -26.08
CA GLN A 221 -17.50 -7.54 -25.98
C GLN A 221 -18.86 -8.24 -26.09
N GLY A 222 -19.77 -7.92 -25.15
CA GLY A 222 -21.08 -8.55 -25.01
C GLY A 222 -21.11 -9.79 -24.12
N SER A 223 -19.96 -10.30 -23.67
CA SER A 223 -19.93 -11.33 -22.62
C SER A 223 -20.46 -10.77 -21.30
N ASN A 224 -21.26 -11.55 -20.57
CA ASN A 224 -21.68 -11.25 -19.21
C ASN A 224 -21.42 -12.48 -18.33
N SER A 225 -20.53 -12.36 -17.34
CA SER A 225 -20.24 -13.47 -16.41
C SER A 225 -19.37 -13.03 -15.22
N SER A 226 -19.24 -13.92 -14.23
CA SER A 226 -18.25 -13.77 -13.16
C SER A 226 -16.79 -13.78 -13.66
N LEU A 227 -16.51 -14.40 -14.82
CA LEU A 227 -15.20 -14.30 -15.48
C LEU A 227 -14.92 -12.89 -15.97
N VAL A 228 -15.93 -12.19 -16.53
CA VAL A 228 -15.78 -10.78 -16.91
C VAL A 228 -15.49 -9.92 -15.70
N LYS A 229 -16.23 -10.13 -14.60
CA LYS A 229 -16.00 -9.43 -13.32
C LYS A 229 -14.58 -9.69 -12.79
N ALA A 230 -14.08 -10.92 -12.90
CA ALA A 230 -12.71 -11.27 -12.56
C ALA A 230 -11.69 -10.56 -13.47
N ALA A 231 -11.91 -10.55 -14.78
CA ALA A 231 -11.07 -9.83 -15.74
C ALA A 231 -11.03 -8.33 -15.44
N GLN A 232 -12.17 -7.70 -15.22
CA GLN A 232 -12.26 -6.28 -14.84
C GLN A 232 -11.47 -6.01 -13.55
N CYS A 233 -11.63 -6.85 -12.53
CA CYS A 233 -10.85 -6.74 -11.30
C CYS A 233 -9.33 -6.80 -11.56
N ARG A 234 -8.90 -7.73 -12.42
CA ARG A 234 -7.48 -7.89 -12.77
C ARG A 234 -6.95 -6.79 -13.70
N LEU A 235 -7.78 -6.21 -14.57
CA LEU A 235 -7.41 -5.07 -15.41
C LEU A 235 -7.13 -3.85 -14.53
N ILE A 236 -8.00 -3.58 -13.55
CA ILE A 236 -7.76 -2.51 -12.58
C ILE A 236 -6.48 -2.79 -11.78
N ALA A 237 -6.23 -4.07 -11.45
CA ALA A 237 -4.99 -4.47 -10.80
C ALA A 237 -3.73 -4.20 -11.61
N ALA A 238 -3.85 -4.30 -12.92
CA ALA A 238 -2.80 -4.01 -13.86
C ALA A 238 -2.70 -2.52 -14.23
N GLY A 239 -3.54 -1.64 -13.63
CA GLY A 239 -3.54 -0.21 -13.89
C GLY A 239 -4.36 0.21 -15.12
N HIS A 240 -5.19 -0.69 -15.67
CA HIS A 240 -6.06 -0.42 -16.81
C HIS A 240 -7.51 -0.36 -16.33
N ASN A 241 -8.16 0.80 -16.44
CA ASN A 241 -9.48 1.03 -15.87
C ASN A 241 -10.61 0.60 -16.84
N PRO A 242 -11.37 -0.48 -16.56
CA PRO A 242 -12.52 -0.91 -17.35
C PRO A 242 -13.85 -0.31 -16.84
N GLY A 243 -13.83 0.53 -15.80
CA GLY A 243 -15.00 0.86 -14.99
C GLY A 243 -15.16 -0.05 -13.77
N GLU A 244 -16.33 -0.02 -13.15
CA GLU A 244 -16.67 -0.92 -12.04
C GLU A 244 -16.66 -2.39 -12.51
N PRO A 245 -16.15 -3.35 -11.70
CA PRO A 245 -16.29 -4.77 -11.99
C PRO A 245 -17.75 -5.21 -11.86
N ASP A 246 -18.56 -4.97 -12.88
CA ASP A 246 -19.99 -5.28 -12.93
C ASP A 246 -20.25 -6.70 -13.46
N GLY A 247 -19.32 -7.26 -14.25
CA GLY A 247 -19.49 -8.52 -14.96
C GLY A 247 -19.96 -8.37 -16.40
N ASP A 248 -20.09 -7.14 -16.89
CA ASP A 248 -20.48 -6.79 -18.25
C ASP A 248 -19.25 -6.40 -19.09
N PHE A 249 -18.99 -7.14 -20.18
CA PHE A 249 -17.88 -6.84 -21.06
C PHE A 249 -18.33 -5.78 -22.06
N GLY A 250 -18.42 -4.55 -21.58
CA GLY A 250 -18.73 -3.38 -22.39
C GLY A 250 -17.51 -2.77 -23.09
N PRO A 251 -17.72 -1.65 -23.82
CA PRO A 251 -16.65 -0.95 -24.52
C PRO A 251 -15.49 -0.48 -23.63
N ASN A 252 -15.77 -0.12 -22.37
CA ASN A 252 -14.73 0.27 -21.41
C ASN A 252 -13.82 -0.93 -21.06
N THR A 253 -14.41 -2.11 -20.84
CA THR A 253 -13.66 -3.36 -20.62
C THR A 253 -12.83 -3.74 -21.84
N ALA A 254 -13.36 -3.58 -23.06
CA ALA A 254 -12.62 -3.81 -24.30
C ALA A 254 -11.43 -2.83 -24.46
N SER A 255 -11.66 -1.55 -24.18
CA SER A 255 -10.60 -0.52 -24.24
C SER A 255 -9.51 -0.77 -23.20
N ALA A 256 -9.88 -1.14 -21.97
CA ALA A 256 -8.91 -1.47 -20.92
C ALA A 256 -8.12 -2.73 -21.27
N THR A 257 -8.76 -3.75 -21.85
CA THR A 257 -8.11 -4.95 -22.37
C THR A 257 -7.10 -4.61 -23.46
N THR A 258 -7.50 -3.79 -24.44
CA THR A 258 -6.62 -3.34 -25.53
C THR A 258 -5.38 -2.62 -25.00
N ALA A 259 -5.56 -1.75 -24.01
CA ALA A 259 -4.47 -1.03 -23.35
C ALA A 259 -3.53 -1.99 -22.60
N PHE A 260 -4.08 -2.97 -21.89
CA PHE A 260 -3.31 -4.01 -21.20
C PHE A 260 -2.50 -4.86 -22.18
N GLN A 261 -3.13 -5.33 -23.25
CA GLN A 261 -2.46 -6.11 -24.30
C GLN A 261 -1.31 -5.33 -24.92
N SER A 262 -1.55 -4.06 -25.27
CA SER A 262 -0.52 -3.17 -25.82
C SER A 262 0.66 -3.00 -24.86
N ALA A 263 0.39 -2.77 -23.56
CA ALA A 263 1.42 -2.62 -22.53
C ALA A 263 2.24 -3.90 -22.30
N ARG A 264 1.69 -5.07 -22.66
CA ARG A 264 2.33 -6.39 -22.49
C ARG A 264 2.88 -6.98 -23.78
N GLY A 265 2.79 -6.27 -24.90
CA GLY A 265 3.25 -6.76 -26.21
C GLY A 265 2.43 -7.95 -26.74
N LEU A 266 1.17 -8.06 -26.33
CA LEU A 266 0.21 -9.02 -26.87
C LEU A 266 -0.49 -8.42 -28.10
N THR A 267 -1.18 -9.27 -28.87
CA THR A 267 -2.16 -8.79 -29.86
C THR A 267 -3.20 -7.93 -29.15
N ALA A 268 -3.32 -6.66 -29.52
CA ALA A 268 -4.24 -5.70 -28.92
C ALA A 268 -5.60 -5.73 -29.63
N ASP A 269 -6.27 -6.89 -29.59
CA ASP A 269 -7.57 -7.14 -30.23
C ASP A 269 -8.77 -6.78 -29.34
N GLY A 270 -8.54 -6.48 -28.05
CA GLY A 270 -9.58 -6.15 -27.08
C GLY A 270 -10.26 -7.37 -26.46
N ASP A 271 -9.84 -8.58 -26.83
CA ASP A 271 -10.40 -9.84 -26.37
C ASP A 271 -9.51 -10.49 -25.30
N ILE A 272 -10.12 -11.11 -24.29
CA ILE A 272 -9.38 -11.83 -23.25
C ILE A 272 -9.41 -13.32 -23.55
N GLY A 273 -8.50 -13.74 -24.43
CA GLY A 273 -8.18 -15.15 -24.70
C GLY A 273 -7.08 -15.71 -23.79
N PRO A 274 -6.63 -16.97 -24.01
CA PRO A 274 -5.68 -17.65 -23.13
C PRO A 274 -4.40 -16.85 -22.85
N ARG A 275 -3.79 -16.22 -23.87
CA ARG A 275 -2.56 -15.40 -23.70
C ARG A 275 -2.81 -14.19 -22.80
N THR A 276 -3.91 -13.47 -23.04
CA THR A 276 -4.32 -12.32 -22.23
C THR A 276 -4.61 -12.76 -20.79
N TRP A 277 -5.33 -13.86 -20.60
CA TRP A 277 -5.60 -14.43 -19.27
C TRP A 277 -4.32 -14.80 -18.53
N THR A 278 -3.38 -15.50 -19.17
CA THR A 278 -2.10 -15.86 -18.57
C THR A 278 -1.33 -14.64 -18.09
N ALA A 279 -1.22 -13.59 -18.92
CA ALA A 279 -0.56 -12.34 -18.55
C ALA A 279 -1.30 -11.60 -17.41
N LEU A 280 -2.62 -11.54 -17.49
CA LEU A 280 -3.48 -10.78 -16.57
C LEU A 280 -3.54 -11.42 -15.18
N LEU A 281 -3.61 -12.75 -15.11
CA LEU A 281 -3.62 -13.52 -13.86
C LEU A 281 -2.24 -13.56 -13.21
N SER A 282 -1.16 -13.60 -13.98
CA SER A 282 0.22 -13.59 -13.44
C SER A 282 0.75 -12.19 -13.07
N TYR A 283 0.03 -11.12 -13.40
CA TYR A 283 0.41 -9.74 -13.08
C TYR A 283 0.64 -9.55 -11.57
N GLY A 284 1.79 -8.98 -11.20
CA GLY A 284 2.14 -8.65 -9.82
C GLY A 284 3.61 -8.90 -9.50
N SER A 285 3.89 -9.13 -8.21
CA SER A 285 5.21 -9.55 -7.71
C SER A 285 5.68 -10.85 -8.36
N THR A 286 7.00 -11.06 -8.37
CA THR A 286 7.63 -12.26 -8.95
C THR A 286 8.48 -12.99 -7.90
N PRO A 287 7.87 -13.51 -6.81
CA PRO A 287 8.61 -14.24 -5.79
C PRO A 287 9.13 -15.57 -6.34
N ALA A 288 10.23 -16.08 -5.79
CA ALA A 288 10.61 -17.46 -6.05
C ALA A 288 9.58 -18.40 -5.41
N LEU A 289 8.99 -19.31 -6.19
CA LEU A 289 8.08 -20.34 -5.69
C LEU A 289 8.60 -21.72 -6.10
N GLN A 290 8.46 -22.67 -5.18
CA GLN A 290 8.89 -24.06 -5.35
C GLN A 290 8.01 -24.98 -4.49
N ASN A 291 8.19 -26.29 -4.61
CA ASN A 291 7.47 -27.27 -3.80
C ASN A 291 7.54 -26.94 -2.29
N GLY A 292 6.38 -26.92 -1.63
CA GLY A 292 6.21 -26.50 -0.24
C GLY A 292 5.92 -25.00 -0.03
N SER A 293 5.99 -24.17 -1.06
CA SER A 293 5.52 -22.77 -0.99
C SER A 293 4.00 -22.74 -0.81
N THR A 294 3.49 -21.75 -0.07
CA THR A 294 2.04 -21.59 0.13
C THR A 294 1.60 -20.11 0.05
N GLY A 295 0.30 -19.88 -0.11
CA GLY A 295 -0.33 -18.57 -0.01
C GLY A 295 -0.73 -17.94 -1.35
N ALA A 296 -1.07 -16.65 -1.31
CA ALA A 296 -1.74 -15.96 -2.42
C ALA A 296 -0.92 -15.91 -3.72
N ASP A 297 0.42 -15.90 -3.63
CA ASP A 297 1.31 -15.95 -4.78
C ASP A 297 1.24 -17.32 -5.49
N VAL A 298 1.04 -18.41 -4.74
CA VAL A 298 0.84 -19.76 -5.30
C VAL A 298 -0.53 -19.87 -5.97
N SER A 299 -1.60 -19.36 -5.33
CA SER A 299 -2.91 -19.32 -5.99
C SER A 299 -2.86 -18.49 -7.28
N ARG A 300 -2.10 -17.37 -7.30
CA ARG A 300 -1.88 -16.56 -8.50
C ARG A 300 -1.20 -17.39 -9.61
N LEU A 301 -0.14 -18.11 -9.27
CA LEU A 301 0.55 -19.00 -10.19
C LEU A 301 -0.41 -20.07 -10.75
N GLN A 302 -1.17 -20.74 -9.89
CA GLN A 302 -2.09 -21.81 -10.29
C GLN A 302 -3.17 -21.33 -11.28
N ARG A 303 -3.71 -20.13 -11.07
CA ARG A 303 -4.63 -19.48 -12.03
C ARG A 303 -3.95 -19.23 -13.37
N ALA A 304 -2.75 -18.66 -13.36
CA ALA A 304 -1.99 -18.35 -14.57
C ALA A 304 -1.61 -19.62 -15.36
N LEU A 305 -1.20 -20.69 -14.67
CA LEU A 305 -0.92 -21.99 -15.28
C LEU A 305 -2.18 -22.63 -15.84
N THR A 306 -3.32 -22.53 -15.14
CA THR A 306 -4.61 -23.03 -15.64
C THR A 306 -4.98 -22.36 -16.96
N ALA A 307 -4.80 -21.04 -17.07
CA ALA A 307 -4.99 -20.32 -18.33
C ALA A 307 -3.96 -20.71 -19.40
N ALA A 308 -2.67 -20.81 -19.04
CA ALA A 308 -1.58 -21.05 -19.99
C ALA A 308 -1.57 -22.47 -20.59
N LEU A 309 -1.96 -23.46 -19.79
CA LEU A 309 -1.98 -24.86 -20.17
C LEU A 309 -3.34 -25.30 -20.72
N GLY A 310 -4.38 -24.49 -20.54
CA GLY A 310 -5.75 -24.83 -20.96
C GLY A 310 -6.36 -26.01 -20.19
N ARG A 311 -5.84 -26.32 -18.99
CA ARG A 311 -6.32 -27.38 -18.10
C ARG A 311 -6.24 -26.95 -16.64
N THR A 312 -7.16 -27.42 -15.81
CA THR A 312 -7.17 -27.13 -14.36
C THR A 312 -5.90 -27.64 -13.67
N VAL A 313 -5.23 -26.77 -12.91
CA VAL A 313 -4.06 -27.13 -12.07
C VAL A 313 -4.46 -27.36 -10.60
N GLY A 314 -5.67 -26.96 -10.21
CA GLY A 314 -6.10 -26.88 -8.81
C GLY A 314 -5.63 -25.56 -8.19
N ILE A 315 -6.54 -24.81 -7.58
CA ILE A 315 -6.24 -23.48 -7.00
C ILE A 315 -6.54 -23.53 -5.51
N ASP A 316 -5.59 -24.05 -4.75
CA ASP A 316 -5.65 -24.23 -3.30
C ASP A 316 -4.65 -23.33 -2.57
N GLY A 317 -3.71 -22.69 -3.30
CA GLY A 317 -2.65 -21.91 -2.71
C GLY A 317 -1.50 -22.74 -2.15
N ASP A 318 -1.46 -24.05 -2.45
CA ASP A 318 -0.40 -24.95 -2.02
C ASP A 318 0.44 -25.43 -3.21
N PHE A 319 1.75 -25.20 -3.14
CA PHE A 319 2.66 -25.64 -4.19
C PHE A 319 3.07 -27.09 -3.92
N GLY A 320 2.17 -28.02 -4.22
CA GLY A 320 2.42 -29.46 -4.15
C GLY A 320 2.89 -30.08 -5.47
N PRO A 321 2.99 -31.42 -5.54
CA PRO A 321 3.44 -32.15 -6.73
C PRO A 321 2.65 -31.84 -8.01
N ASN A 322 1.34 -31.57 -7.90
CA ASN A 322 0.51 -31.21 -9.05
C ASN A 322 0.89 -29.83 -9.63
N THR A 323 1.14 -28.85 -8.75
CA THR A 323 1.60 -27.50 -9.14
C THR A 323 3.00 -27.58 -9.74
N GLU A 324 3.90 -28.36 -9.14
CA GLU A 324 5.25 -28.58 -9.68
C GLU A 324 5.21 -29.20 -11.08
N GLN A 325 4.41 -30.25 -11.29
CA GLN A 325 4.26 -30.85 -12.60
C GLN A 325 3.71 -29.86 -13.63
N ALA A 326 2.73 -29.03 -13.25
CA ALA A 326 2.21 -27.98 -14.13
C ALA A 326 3.27 -26.92 -14.48
N VAL A 327 4.16 -26.56 -13.54
CA VAL A 327 5.29 -25.68 -13.82
C VAL A 327 6.26 -26.33 -14.80
N ARG A 328 6.61 -27.61 -14.60
CA ARG A 328 7.49 -28.35 -15.53
C ARG A 328 6.89 -28.45 -16.93
N ASP A 329 5.60 -28.74 -17.04
CA ASP A 329 4.88 -28.76 -18.32
C ASP A 329 4.90 -27.39 -19.01
N TYR A 330 4.65 -26.32 -18.24
CA TYR A 330 4.72 -24.96 -18.73
C TYR A 330 6.13 -24.62 -19.24
N GLN A 331 7.16 -24.85 -18.42
CA GLN A 331 8.55 -24.63 -18.80
C GLN A 331 8.93 -25.41 -20.06
N THR A 332 8.56 -26.69 -20.14
CA THR A 332 8.82 -27.55 -21.30
C THR A 332 8.16 -26.98 -22.56
N THR A 333 6.86 -26.69 -22.50
CA THR A 333 6.10 -26.19 -23.65
C THR A 333 6.51 -24.78 -24.07
N ARG A 334 7.14 -24.00 -23.18
CA ARG A 334 7.65 -22.65 -23.48
C ARG A 334 9.15 -22.61 -23.78
N GLY A 335 9.84 -23.75 -23.76
CA GLY A 335 11.29 -23.83 -23.99
C GLY A 335 12.11 -23.08 -22.95
N LEU A 336 11.69 -23.13 -21.68
CA LEU A 336 12.43 -22.60 -20.53
C LEU A 336 13.25 -23.74 -19.89
N GLY A 337 14.18 -23.39 -18.98
CA GLY A 337 14.81 -24.39 -18.12
C GLY A 337 13.76 -25.12 -17.29
N VAL A 338 13.76 -26.46 -17.32
CA VAL A 338 12.73 -27.29 -16.68
C VAL A 338 13.20 -27.75 -15.31
N ASP A 339 13.23 -26.81 -14.36
CA ASP A 339 13.63 -27.07 -12.97
C ASP A 339 12.44 -27.38 -12.05
N GLY A 340 11.21 -27.03 -12.46
CA GLY A 340 10.00 -27.15 -11.63
C GLY A 340 9.78 -25.98 -10.67
N ASP A 341 10.67 -24.99 -10.68
CA ASP A 341 10.63 -23.81 -9.83
C ASP A 341 10.16 -22.59 -10.62
N VAL A 342 9.55 -21.64 -9.93
CA VAL A 342 9.05 -20.40 -10.52
C VAL A 342 9.98 -19.25 -10.15
N GLY A 343 11.05 -19.14 -10.94
CA GLY A 343 11.97 -18.01 -10.89
C GLY A 343 11.61 -16.86 -11.85
N PRO A 344 12.50 -15.87 -11.99
CA PRO A 344 12.28 -14.69 -12.84
C PRO A 344 11.94 -15.03 -14.30
N GLN A 345 12.55 -16.07 -14.88
CA GLN A 345 12.29 -16.48 -16.26
C GLN A 345 10.87 -17.02 -16.45
N THR A 346 10.41 -17.89 -15.55
CA THR A 346 9.06 -18.45 -15.55
C THR A 346 8.02 -17.33 -15.38
N TRP A 347 8.22 -16.42 -14.43
CA TRP A 347 7.32 -15.27 -14.25
C TRP A 347 7.29 -14.34 -15.46
N THR A 348 8.45 -14.04 -16.05
CA THR A 348 8.54 -13.19 -17.25
C THR A 348 7.76 -13.81 -18.41
N ALA A 349 7.86 -15.13 -18.59
CA ALA A 349 7.11 -15.82 -19.64
C ALA A 349 5.60 -15.77 -19.40
N LEU A 350 5.15 -16.04 -18.15
CA LEU A 350 3.74 -15.94 -17.78
C LEU A 350 3.20 -14.52 -17.98
N GLN A 351 3.93 -13.50 -17.53
CA GLN A 351 3.50 -12.10 -17.66
C GLN A 351 3.54 -11.57 -19.10
N ALA A 352 4.26 -12.23 -20.00
CA ALA A 352 4.22 -11.99 -21.44
C ALA A 352 3.13 -12.81 -22.15
N GLY A 353 2.27 -13.51 -21.41
CA GLY A 353 1.18 -14.33 -21.94
C GLY A 353 1.64 -15.47 -22.82
N ARG A 354 2.85 -16.01 -22.57
CA ARG A 354 3.45 -17.07 -23.38
C ARG A 354 2.80 -18.41 -23.15
#